data_AF-A0AB33FSP0-F1
#
_entry.id   AF-A0AB33FSP0-F1
#
_cell.length_a   1.000
_cell.length_b   1.000
_cell.length_c   1.000
_cell.angle_alpha   90.00
_cell.angle_beta   90.00
_cell.angle_gamma   90.00
#
_symmetry.space_group_name_H-M   'P 1'
#
loop_
_entity.id
_entity.type
_entity.pdbx_description
1 polymer ?
#
loop_
_entity_poly.entity_id
_entity_poly.type
_entity_poly.pdbx_seq_one_letter_code
_entity_poly.pdbx_strand_id
1 'polypeptide(L)'
;MRKVSAVTDTADINGEFTEGNVAQGVPPTILKADIFNTWQRELVNIVTSSGMDLDPNDDGQILKAINKLLSVAAAVTSVNNKKGAVTLSAGDVHAWDKTEADARFIFKTSDTMSGSLTAKYVASTPSVMPEGGWIFFRSTG
;
A
#
# COMPACT_ATOMS: atom_id res chain seq x y z
N MET A 1 -7.82 25.28 11.02
CA MET A 1 -8.35 25.86 12.28
C MET A 1 -8.26 27.39 12.30
N ARG A 2 -9.21 28.07 12.96
CA ARG A 2 -9.18 29.52 13.18
C ARG A 2 -8.33 29.86 14.42
N LYS A 3 -7.67 31.03 14.41
CA LYS A 3 -6.97 31.59 15.59
C LYS A 3 -7.99 32.13 16.62
N VAL A 4 -7.56 32.28 17.88
CA VAL A 4 -8.41 32.76 18.99
C VAL A 4 -8.79 34.23 18.80
N SER A 5 -7.84 35.04 18.29
CA SER A 5 -8.09 36.44 17.93
C SER A 5 -9.18 36.63 16.85
N ALA A 6 -9.52 35.59 16.09
CA ALA A 6 -10.58 35.65 15.10
C ALA A 6 -11.99 35.57 15.70
N VAL A 7 -12.11 35.35 17.01
CA VAL A 7 -13.39 35.33 17.72
C VAL A 7 -13.42 36.30 18.90
N THR A 8 -12.28 36.71 19.46
CA THR A 8 -12.21 37.63 20.60
C THR A 8 -11.03 38.59 20.54
N ASP A 9 -11.24 39.82 20.99
CA ASP A 9 -10.21 40.88 21.02
C ASP A 9 -9.29 40.78 22.25
N THR A 10 -9.59 39.87 23.18
CA THR A 10 -8.82 39.59 24.41
C THR A 10 -7.77 38.50 24.21
N ALA A 11 -7.47 38.14 22.96
CA ALA A 11 -6.36 37.24 22.65
C ALA A 11 -5.03 37.98 22.81
N ASP A 12 -3.95 37.23 22.97
CA ASP A 12 -2.61 37.83 23.00
C ASP A 12 -2.18 38.37 21.61
N ILE A 13 -0.98 38.93 21.54
CA ILE A 13 -0.41 39.47 20.30
C ILE A 13 -0.20 38.42 19.20
N ASN A 14 -0.11 37.13 19.56
CA ASN A 14 0.04 36.00 18.63
C ASN A 14 -1.31 35.40 18.21
N GLY A 15 -2.41 35.93 18.73
CA GLY A 15 -3.77 35.47 18.49
C GLY A 15 -4.13 34.18 19.23
N GLU A 16 -3.54 33.98 20.42
CA GLU A 16 -3.67 32.81 21.29
C GLU A 16 -4.34 33.16 22.62
N PHE A 17 -4.59 32.15 23.47
CA PHE A 17 -5.15 32.37 24.79
C PHE A 17 -4.11 33.01 25.71
N THR A 18 -4.59 33.88 26.60
CA THR A 18 -3.82 34.48 27.67
C THR A 18 -4.65 34.50 28.95
N GLU A 19 -3.98 34.27 30.08
CA GLU A 19 -4.55 34.47 31.42
C GLU A 19 -4.71 35.98 31.74
N GLY A 20 -4.27 36.86 30.84
CA GLY A 20 -4.20 38.28 31.06
C GLY A 20 -3.13 38.63 32.09
N ASN A 21 -3.15 39.88 32.53
CA ASN A 21 -2.33 40.37 33.62
C ASN A 21 -3.10 41.44 34.38
N VAL A 22 -3.66 41.06 35.53
CA VAL A 22 -4.46 41.96 36.39
C VAL A 22 -3.66 43.17 36.87
N ALA A 23 -2.33 43.05 37.06
CA ALA A 23 -1.47 44.15 37.50
C ALA A 23 -1.19 45.17 36.39
N GLN A 24 -1.34 44.77 35.12
CA GLN A 24 -1.17 45.63 33.94
C GLN A 24 -2.50 46.01 33.28
N GLY A 25 -3.64 45.64 33.89
CA GLY A 25 -4.97 45.91 33.34
C GLY A 25 -5.30 45.12 32.06
N VAL A 26 -4.57 44.05 31.76
CA VAL A 26 -4.85 43.19 30.60
C VAL A 26 -5.84 42.10 31.02
N PRO A 27 -7.06 42.05 30.46
CA PRO A 27 -8.03 41.03 30.81
C PRO A 27 -7.63 39.64 30.26
N PRO A 28 -8.03 38.54 30.91
CA PRO A 28 -7.89 37.19 30.37
C PRO A 28 -8.72 37.00 29.09
N THR A 29 -8.37 35.99 28.31
CA THR A 29 -9.10 35.65 27.09
C THR A 29 -10.52 35.19 27.38
N ILE A 30 -11.49 35.85 26.75
CA ILE A 30 -12.90 35.45 26.80
C ILE A 30 -13.10 34.17 25.98
N LEU A 31 -13.66 33.15 26.63
CA LEU A 31 -13.95 31.86 26.02
C LEU A 31 -15.30 31.91 25.28
N LYS A 32 -15.25 31.99 23.94
CA LYS A 32 -16.45 32.03 23.08
C LYS A 32 -16.75 30.66 22.48
N ALA A 33 -18.02 30.28 22.39
CA ALA A 33 -18.46 29.01 21.80
C ALA A 33 -17.88 28.78 20.39
N ASP A 34 -17.70 29.85 19.61
CA ASP A 34 -17.17 29.79 18.24
C ASP A 34 -15.78 29.12 18.13
N ILE A 35 -14.87 29.32 19.11
CA ILE A 35 -13.55 28.68 19.06
C ILE A 35 -13.66 27.19 19.39
N PHE A 36 -14.46 26.81 20.38
CA PHE A 36 -14.69 25.42 20.76
C PHE A 36 -15.40 24.63 19.65
N ASN A 37 -16.43 25.23 19.04
CA ASN A 37 -17.11 24.65 17.88
C ASN A 37 -16.16 24.47 16.70
N THR A 38 -15.21 25.38 16.53
CA THR A 38 -14.19 25.26 15.48
C THR A 38 -13.27 24.07 15.72
N TRP A 39 -12.80 23.87 16.95
CA TRP A 39 -12.01 22.69 17.26
C TRP A 39 -12.82 21.40 17.16
N GLN A 40 -14.06 21.39 17.64
CA GLN A 40 -14.95 20.24 17.50
C GLN A 40 -15.11 19.84 16.03
N ARG A 41 -15.36 20.79 15.11
CA ARG A 41 -15.45 20.47 13.68
C ARG A 41 -14.16 19.90 13.11
N GLU A 42 -13.00 20.40 13.52
CA GLU A 42 -11.70 19.90 13.05
C GLU A 42 -11.46 18.47 13.55
N LEU A 43 -11.79 18.18 14.80
CA LEU A 43 -11.71 16.82 15.36
C LEU A 43 -12.72 15.87 14.71
N VAL A 44 -13.94 16.33 14.46
CA VAL A 44 -14.97 15.57 13.73
C VAL A 44 -14.49 15.25 12.31
N ASN A 45 -13.88 16.22 11.62
CA ASN A 45 -13.35 16.03 10.28
C ASN A 45 -12.27 14.95 10.24
N ILE A 46 -11.42 14.82 11.26
CA ILE A 46 -10.43 13.74 11.36
C ILE A 46 -11.13 12.38 11.40
N VAL A 47 -12.18 12.24 12.23
CA VAL A 47 -12.93 10.99 12.37
C VAL A 47 -13.64 10.63 11.07
N THR A 48 -14.40 11.57 10.48
CA THR A 48 -15.14 11.31 9.23
C THR A 48 -14.20 11.06 8.04
N SER A 49 -13.02 11.69 8.00
CA SER A 49 -12.02 11.45 6.95
C SER A 49 -11.44 10.04 7.00
N SER A 50 -11.42 9.40 8.16
CA SER A 50 -11.05 7.99 8.29
C SER A 50 -12.14 7.03 7.78
N GLY A 51 -13.29 7.54 7.33
CA GLY A 51 -14.46 6.75 6.97
C GLY A 51 -15.10 6.05 8.17
N MET A 52 -15.01 6.67 9.35
CA MET A 52 -15.74 6.28 10.55
C MET A 52 -16.93 7.23 10.74
N ASP A 53 -18.05 6.70 11.22
CA ASP A 53 -19.19 7.52 11.66
C ASP A 53 -18.96 8.02 13.09
N LEU A 54 -19.61 9.13 13.45
CA LEU A 54 -19.54 9.69 14.80
C LEU A 54 -20.43 8.90 15.76
N ASP A 55 -19.86 8.43 16.87
CA ASP A 55 -20.55 7.75 17.96
C ASP A 55 -20.48 8.57 19.27
N PRO A 56 -21.60 9.12 19.77
CA PRO A 56 -21.63 9.87 21.02
C PRO A 56 -21.20 9.08 22.27
N ASN A 57 -21.11 7.75 22.18
CA ASN A 57 -20.73 6.88 23.31
C ASN A 57 -19.26 6.45 23.27
N ASP A 58 -18.48 6.90 22.26
CA ASP A 58 -17.08 6.53 22.08
C ASP A 58 -16.14 7.73 22.16
N ASP A 59 -15.51 7.91 23.32
CA ASP A 59 -14.49 8.95 23.52
C ASP A 59 -13.13 8.62 22.87
N GLY A 60 -12.98 7.42 22.28
CA GLY A 60 -11.75 6.94 21.63
C GLY A 60 -11.69 7.16 20.12
N GLN A 61 -12.68 7.81 19.51
CA GLN A 61 -12.83 7.88 18.05
C GLN A 61 -11.65 8.54 17.33
N ILE A 62 -11.08 9.59 17.91
CA ILE A 62 -9.93 10.30 17.31
C ILE A 62 -8.73 9.34 17.19
N LEU A 63 -8.45 8.56 18.24
CA LEU A 63 -7.36 7.58 18.23
C LEU A 63 -7.61 6.48 17.18
N LYS A 64 -8.83 5.93 17.14
CA LYS A 64 -9.22 4.92 16.15
C LYS A 64 -9.09 5.44 14.72
N ALA A 65 -9.54 6.67 14.48
CA ALA A 65 -9.46 7.33 13.18
C ALA A 65 -8.02 7.54 12.73
N ILE A 66 -7.14 8.03 13.62
CA ILE A 66 -5.71 8.20 13.31
C ILE A 66 -5.06 6.86 12.95
N ASN A 67 -5.27 5.82 13.76
CA ASN A 67 -4.72 4.48 13.47
C ASN A 67 -5.22 3.94 12.11
N LYS A 68 -6.50 4.18 11.79
CA LYS A 68 -7.08 3.78 10.50
C LYS A 68 -6.48 4.56 9.34
N LEU A 69 -6.38 5.89 9.43
CA LEU A 69 -5.75 6.72 8.39
C LEU A 69 -4.30 6.32 8.11
N LEU A 70 -3.52 6.01 9.15
CA LEU A 70 -2.14 5.54 9.01
C LEU A 70 -2.06 4.15 8.35
N SER A 71 -3.06 3.28 8.55
CA SER A 71 -3.13 1.98 7.88
C SER A 71 -3.43 2.09 6.37
N VAL A 72 -4.19 3.11 5.95
CA VAL A 72 -4.48 3.37 4.52
C VAL A 72 -3.25 3.88 3.77
N ALA A 73 -2.30 4.51 4.46
CA ALA A 73 -1.04 4.96 3.88
C ALA A 73 -0.03 3.82 3.63
N ALA A 74 -0.33 2.59 4.06
CA ALA A 74 0.55 1.45 3.85
C ALA A 74 0.32 0.79 2.48
N ALA A 75 1.31 0.97 1.59
CA ALA A 75 1.55 0.12 0.43
C ALA A 75 1.34 -1.36 0.78
N VAL A 76 0.85 -2.14 -0.20
CA VAL A 76 0.65 -3.62 -0.17
C VAL A 76 1.11 -4.26 1.14
N THR A 77 0.22 -4.32 2.13
CA THR A 77 0.58 -4.81 3.47
C THR A 77 0.73 -6.32 3.52
N SER A 78 0.23 -7.02 2.50
CA SER A 78 0.53 -8.43 2.28
C SER A 78 0.26 -8.93 0.88
N VAL A 79 1.05 -9.92 0.46
CA VAL A 79 0.81 -10.78 -0.72
C VAL A 79 0.95 -12.22 -0.24
N ASN A 80 -0.03 -13.08 -0.56
CA ASN A 80 0.01 -14.52 -0.25
C ASN A 80 0.42 -14.83 1.21
N ASN A 81 -0.21 -14.15 2.19
CA ASN A 81 0.03 -14.25 3.64
C ASN A 81 1.35 -13.67 4.18
N LYS A 82 2.27 -13.19 3.35
CA LYS A 82 3.47 -12.45 3.82
C LYS A 82 3.12 -11.01 4.12
N LYS A 83 3.42 -10.50 5.32
CA LYS A 83 3.09 -9.13 5.76
C LYS A 83 4.34 -8.27 5.99
N GLY A 84 4.26 -6.95 5.80
CA GLY A 84 5.37 -6.00 6.06
C GLY A 84 6.14 -5.58 4.80
N ALA A 85 7.46 -5.38 4.90
CA ALA A 85 8.31 -5.14 3.72
C ALA A 85 8.21 -6.37 2.81
N VAL A 86 7.54 -6.21 1.65
CA VAL A 86 7.21 -7.33 0.78
C VAL A 86 8.40 -7.69 -0.10
N THR A 87 9.25 -8.58 0.41
CA THR A 87 10.22 -9.31 -0.44
C THR A 87 9.50 -10.49 -1.08
N LEU A 88 9.13 -10.36 -2.35
CA LEU A 88 8.50 -11.42 -3.12
C LEU A 88 9.55 -12.42 -3.58
N SER A 89 9.41 -13.69 -3.18
CA SER A 89 10.10 -14.78 -3.88
C SER A 89 9.25 -15.28 -5.05
N ALA A 90 9.84 -16.05 -5.97
CA ALA A 90 9.10 -16.62 -7.09
C ALA A 90 7.85 -17.41 -6.62
N GLY A 91 8.00 -18.20 -5.56
CA GLY A 91 6.91 -18.98 -4.96
C GLY A 91 5.71 -18.15 -4.45
N ASP A 92 5.91 -16.88 -4.08
CA ASP A 92 4.82 -16.05 -3.53
C ASP A 92 3.80 -15.60 -4.57
N VAL A 93 4.25 -15.46 -5.81
CA VAL A 93 3.45 -14.94 -6.92
C VAL A 93 3.08 -16.03 -7.91
N HIS A 94 3.23 -17.31 -7.52
CA HIS A 94 3.11 -18.46 -8.42
C HIS A 94 4.02 -18.36 -9.66
N ALA A 95 5.11 -17.60 -9.58
CA ALA A 95 6.15 -17.64 -10.59
C ALA A 95 7.02 -18.86 -10.30
N TRP A 96 7.32 -19.64 -11.32
CA TRP A 96 8.33 -20.68 -11.19
C TRP A 96 9.70 -20.02 -11.04
N ASP A 97 10.49 -20.51 -10.10
CA ASP A 97 11.89 -20.11 -10.04
C ASP A 97 12.65 -20.65 -11.26
N LYS A 98 13.89 -20.18 -11.45
CA LYS A 98 14.72 -20.62 -12.58
C LYS A 98 14.91 -22.14 -12.58
N THR A 99 15.10 -22.76 -11.43
CA THR A 99 15.32 -24.21 -11.30
C THR A 99 14.08 -25.01 -11.72
N GLU A 100 12.90 -24.60 -11.28
CA GLU A 100 11.62 -25.20 -11.62
C GLU A 100 11.27 -25.00 -13.11
N ALA A 101 11.57 -23.82 -13.66
CA ALA A 101 11.37 -23.54 -15.07
C ALA A 101 12.29 -24.40 -15.95
N ASP A 102 13.59 -24.46 -15.60
CA ASP A 102 14.60 -25.25 -16.31
C ASP A 102 14.28 -26.76 -16.28
N ALA A 103 13.55 -27.26 -15.27
CA ALA A 103 13.12 -28.66 -15.20
C ALA A 103 11.85 -28.98 -16.01
N ARG A 104 11.00 -27.99 -16.31
CA ARG A 104 9.66 -28.20 -16.90
C ARG A 104 9.56 -27.82 -18.37
N PHE A 105 10.46 -26.97 -18.87
CA PHE A 105 10.40 -26.45 -20.23
C PHE A 105 11.72 -26.64 -20.96
N ILE A 106 11.63 -26.86 -22.28
CA ILE A 106 12.79 -26.95 -23.16
C ILE A 106 13.17 -25.56 -23.67
N PHE A 107 14.45 -25.21 -23.65
CA PHE A 107 14.90 -23.92 -24.19
C PHE A 107 14.83 -23.88 -25.73
N LYS A 108 14.61 -22.68 -26.29
CA LYS A 108 14.61 -22.47 -27.74
C LYS A 108 15.95 -22.83 -28.40
N THR A 109 17.04 -22.80 -27.65
CA THR A 109 18.40 -23.14 -28.11
C THR A 109 19.19 -23.79 -26.98
N SER A 110 20.13 -24.67 -27.34
CA SER A 110 21.17 -25.22 -26.45
C SER A 110 20.68 -26.10 -25.29
N ASP A 111 19.41 -26.51 -25.28
CA ASP A 111 18.94 -27.52 -24.34
C ASP A 111 19.41 -28.92 -24.77
N THR A 112 19.76 -29.75 -23.79
CA THR A 112 20.21 -31.13 -24.03
C THR A 112 19.23 -32.08 -23.36
N MET A 113 18.45 -32.80 -24.17
CA MET A 113 17.51 -33.80 -23.67
C MET A 113 18.16 -35.18 -23.63
N SER A 114 17.91 -35.94 -22.57
CA SER A 114 18.10 -37.40 -22.56
C SER A 114 16.75 -38.07 -22.79
N GLY A 115 16.62 -38.83 -23.88
CA GLY A 115 15.38 -39.54 -24.23
C GLY A 115 14.59 -38.90 -25.38
N SER A 116 13.37 -39.41 -25.63
CA SER A 116 12.53 -38.99 -26.76
C SER A 116 11.68 -37.76 -26.45
N LEU A 117 11.77 -36.72 -27.29
CA LEU A 117 10.81 -35.62 -27.30
C LEU A 117 9.52 -36.05 -28.00
N THR A 118 8.38 -36.00 -27.29
CA THR A 118 7.06 -36.17 -27.91
C THR A 118 6.48 -34.80 -28.23
N ALA A 119 6.54 -34.37 -29.49
CA ALA A 119 5.94 -33.14 -29.96
C ALA A 119 4.78 -33.46 -30.93
N LYS A 120 3.66 -32.76 -30.81
CA LYS A 120 2.49 -32.95 -31.70
C LYS A 120 2.79 -32.57 -33.17
N TYR A 121 3.73 -31.64 -33.38
CA TYR A 121 4.20 -31.22 -34.68
C TYR A 121 5.66 -30.76 -34.57
N VAL A 122 6.48 -31.10 -35.56
CA VAL A 122 7.87 -30.63 -35.69
C VAL A 122 7.99 -29.99 -37.07
N ALA A 123 8.31 -28.69 -37.13
CA ALA A 123 8.68 -28.01 -38.36
C ALA A 123 10.20 -28.01 -38.50
N SER A 124 10.72 -28.70 -39.52
CA SER A 124 12.07 -28.45 -40.03
C SER A 124 11.96 -27.55 -41.26
N THR A 125 12.77 -26.50 -41.33
CA THR A 125 12.97 -25.79 -42.59
C THR A 125 13.81 -26.70 -43.50
N PRO A 126 13.37 -27.02 -44.73
CA PRO A 126 13.99 -28.05 -45.57
C PRO A 126 15.47 -27.84 -45.92
N SER A 127 16.01 -26.63 -45.75
CA SER A 127 17.31 -26.23 -46.29
C SER A 127 18.44 -26.14 -45.25
N VAL A 128 18.18 -26.43 -43.98
CA VAL A 128 19.20 -26.46 -42.90
C VAL A 128 19.13 -27.78 -42.15
N MET A 129 19.48 -28.87 -42.82
CA MET A 129 19.83 -30.11 -42.12
C MET A 129 21.25 -29.91 -41.54
N PRO A 130 21.45 -30.01 -40.22
CA PRO A 130 22.79 -30.01 -39.65
C PRO A 130 23.55 -31.23 -40.19
N GLU A 131 24.82 -31.08 -40.59
CA GLU A 131 25.66 -32.23 -40.94
C GLU A 131 25.66 -33.23 -39.78
N GLY A 132 25.09 -34.42 -40.02
CA GLY A 132 24.95 -35.51 -39.03
C GLY A 132 23.58 -35.62 -38.33
N GLY A 133 22.64 -34.70 -38.56
CA GLY A 133 21.32 -34.69 -37.90
C GLY A 133 20.23 -35.47 -38.62
N TRP A 134 20.32 -36.81 -38.69
CA TRP A 134 19.22 -37.63 -39.19
C TRP A 134 18.14 -37.81 -38.10
N ILE A 135 16.96 -37.22 -38.31
CA ILE A 135 15.79 -37.51 -37.47
C ILE A 135 15.21 -38.87 -37.91
N PHE A 136 15.42 -39.92 -37.10
CA PHE A 136 14.88 -41.24 -37.37
C PHE A 136 13.40 -41.32 -36.94
N PHE A 137 12.47 -41.29 -37.90
CA PHE A 137 11.11 -41.76 -37.67
C PHE A 137 11.11 -43.29 -37.68
N ARG A 138 11.05 -43.95 -36.52
CA ARG A 138 10.74 -45.38 -36.46
C ARG A 138 9.26 -45.56 -36.75
N SER A 139 8.93 -46.04 -37.95
CA SER A 139 7.62 -46.65 -38.21
C SER A 139 7.55 -47.97 -37.44
N THR A 140 6.71 -48.05 -36.42
CA THR A 140 6.25 -49.34 -35.90
C THR A 140 5.11 -49.78 -36.80
N GLY A 141 5.35 -50.84 -37.58
CA GLY A 141 4.35 -51.46 -38.45
C GLY A 141 3.16 -52.03 -37.70
#